data_AF-A0A497HZM5-F1
#
_entry.id   AF-A0A497HZM5-F1
#
_cell.length_a   1.000
_cell.length_b   1.000
_cell.length_c   1.000
_cell.angle_alpha   90.00
_cell.angle_beta   90.00
_cell.angle_gamma   90.00
#
_symmetry.space_group_name_H-M   'P 1'
#
loop_
_entity.id
_entity.type
_entity.pdbx_description
1 polymer ?
#
loop_
_entity_poly.entity_id
_entity_poly.type
_entity_poly.pdbx_seq_one_letter_code
_entity_poly.pdbx_strand_id
1 'polypeptide(L)' 'CVNKLGCPAIVKDGDRVYIDEKFCTGCGVCAQICPVQAIKVIK' A
#
# COMPACT_ATOMS: atom_id res chain seq x y z
N CYS A 1 -0.30 -5.64 -7.24
CA CYS A 1 -0.50 -6.03 -5.81
C CYS A 1 -1.55 -5.17 -5.13
N VAL A 2 -1.52 -3.85 -5.33
CA VAL A 2 -2.45 -2.87 -4.73
C VAL A 2 -3.94 -3.15 -5.01
N ASN A 3 -4.29 -3.67 -6.21
CA ASN A 3 -5.66 -4.05 -6.56
C ASN A 3 -6.13 -5.40 -5.96
N LYS A 4 -5.24 -6.15 -5.29
CA LYS A 4 -5.56 -7.43 -4.65
C LYS A 4 -5.86 -7.28 -3.16
N LEU A 5 -5.74 -6.07 -2.62
CA LEU A 5 -5.90 -5.75 -1.21
C LEU A 5 -7.13 -4.85 -1.02
N GLY A 6 -7.97 -5.17 -0.03
CA GLY A 6 -9.02 -4.28 0.44
C GLY A 6 -8.52 -3.22 1.43
N CYS A 7 -7.24 -2.82 1.34
CA CYS A 7 -6.63 -1.91 2.30
C CYS A 7 -7.22 -0.50 2.12
N PRO A 8 -7.88 0.08 3.15
CA PRO A 8 -8.51 1.40 3.03
C PRO A 8 -7.48 2.53 2.85
N ALA A 9 -6.20 2.27 3.17
CA ALA A 9 -5.12 3.23 3.02
C ALA A 9 -4.54 3.30 1.59
N ILE A 10 -4.83 2.33 0.72
CA ILE A 10 -4.30 2.35 -0.65
C ILE A 10 -5.24 3.17 -1.53
N VAL A 11 -4.75 4.32 -1.99
CA VAL A 11 -5.51 5.23 -2.85
C VAL A 11 -4.92 5.22 -4.26
N LYS A 12 -5.80 5.16 -5.26
CA LYS A 12 -5.44 5.27 -6.67
C LYS A 12 -5.99 6.58 -7.22
N ASP A 13 -5.09 7.43 -7.72
CA ASP A 13 -5.41 8.70 -8.37
C ASP A 13 -4.86 8.68 -9.80
N GLY A 14 -5.73 8.37 -10.76
CA GLY A 14 -5.34 8.11 -12.14
C GLY A 14 -4.32 6.99 -12.26
N ASP A 15 -3.13 7.32 -12.74
CA ASP A 15 -1.99 6.40 -12.89
C ASP A 15 -1.08 6.34 -11.65
N ARG A 16 -1.33 7.18 -10.64
CA ARG A 16 -0.57 7.19 -9.40
C ARG A 16 -1.26 6.34 -8.34
N VAL A 17 -0.46 5.63 -7.57
CA VAL A 17 -0.92 4.89 -6.39
C VAL A 17 -0.07 5.32 -5.21
N TYR A 18 -0.73 5.69 -4.12
CA TYR A 18 -0.07 6.10 -2.88
C TYR A 18 -0.78 5.50 -1.67
N ILE A 19 -0.10 5.53 -0.54
CA ILE A 19 -0.63 5.07 0.74
C ILE A 19 -1.00 6.31 1.54
N ASP A 20 -2.27 6.45 1.92
CA ASP A 20 -2.72 7.49 2.84
C ASP A 20 -2.35 7.10 4.27
N GLU A 21 -1.38 7.82 4.83
CA GLU A 21 -0.87 7.61 6.19
C GLU A 21 -1.96 7.74 7.26
N LYS A 22 -3.05 8.49 7.00
CA LYS A 22 -4.16 8.64 7.96
C LYS A 22 -4.90 7.32 8.21
N PHE A 23 -4.93 6.44 7.21
CA PHE A 23 -5.59 5.13 7.30
C PHE A 23 -4.59 3.98 7.38
N CYS A 24 -3.30 4.25 7.19
CA CYS A 24 -2.26 3.24 7.24
C CYS A 24 -1.93 2.89 8.70
N THR A 25 -2.09 1.62 9.06
CA THR A 25 -1.74 1.11 10.39
C THR A 25 -0.32 0.54 10.47
N GLY A 26 0.43 0.56 9.37
CA GLY A 26 1.79 0.00 9.32
C GLY A 26 1.83 -1.54 9.34
N CYS A 27 0.73 -2.24 9.02
CA CYS A 27 0.66 -3.71 9.09
C CYS A 27 1.63 -4.47 8.15
N GLY A 28 2.15 -3.80 7.11
CA GLY A 28 3.17 -4.36 6.21
C GLY A 28 2.70 -5.39 5.19
N VAL A 29 1.42 -5.76 5.18
CA VAL A 29 0.85 -6.73 4.22
C VAL A 29 1.05 -6.28 2.77
N CYS A 30 0.91 -4.97 2.50
CA CYS A 30 1.11 -4.41 1.16
C CYS A 30 2.55 -4.56 0.66
N ALA A 31 3.55 -4.50 1.54
CA ALA A 31 4.95 -4.73 1.20
C ALA A 31 5.22 -6.21 0.91
N GLN A 32 4.65 -7.13 1.69
CA GLN A 32 4.84 -8.58 1.52
C GLN A 32 4.26 -9.12 0.20
N ILE A 33 3.09 -8.63 -0.19
CA ILE A 33 2.41 -9.10 -1.42
C ILE A 33 2.88 -8.36 -2.68
N CYS A 34 3.71 -7.33 -2.56
CA CYS A 34 4.21 -6.57 -3.70
C CYS A 34 5.34 -7.34 -4.40
N PRO A 35 5.11 -7.91 -5.60
CA PRO A 35 6.13 -8.73 -6.26
C PRO A 35 7.38 -7.94 -6.65
N VAL A 36 7.23 -6.62 -6.84
CA VAL A 36 8.31 -5.70 -7.20
C VAL A 36 8.86 -4.95 -5.98
N GLN A 37 8.42 -5.28 -4.77
CA GLN A 37 8.88 -4.68 -3.52
C GLN A 37 8.84 -3.12 -3.51
N ALA A 38 7.82 -2.55 -4.17
CA ALA A 38 7.69 -1.09 -4.32
C ALA A 38 7.35 -0.35 -3.01
N ILE A 39 7.03 -1.08 -1.94
CA ILE A 39 6.56 -0.51 -0.67
C ILE A 39 7.53 -0.94 0.43
N LYS A 40 7.97 0.00 1.26
CA LYS A 40 8.78 -0.24 2.46
C LYS A 40 8.01 0.23 3.69
N VAL A 41 8.00 -0.60 4.73
CA VAL A 41 7.50 -0.20 6.05
C VAL A 41 8.65 0.43 6.80
N ILE A 42 8.55 1.73 7.05
CA ILE A 42 9.48 2.47 7.91
C ILE A 42 8.95 2.43 9.34
N LYS A 43 9.86 2.20 10.27
CA LYS A 43 9.58 2.01 11.70
C LYS A 43 9.87 3.30 12.46
#